data_AF-A0AAN1PW65-F1
#
_entry.id   AF-A0AAN1PW65-F1
#
_cell.length_a   1.000
_cell.length_b   1.000
_cell.length_c   1.000
_cell.angle_alpha   90.00
_cell.angle_beta   90.00
_cell.angle_gamma   90.00
#
_symmetry.space_group_name_H-M   'P 1'
#
loop_
_entity.id
_entity.type
_entity.pdbx_description
1 polymer ?
#
loop_
_entity_poly.entity_id
_entity_poly.type
_entity_poly.pdbx_seq_one_letter_code
_entity_poly.pdbx_strand_id
1 'polypeptide(L)'
;MKITEDIAKELWATWHNEIAANLTYINKTLITSKSPAHFSNWLKKNGSNYNHHYTTITDKTKHYGNVLFSVLVHAEKGRMYFEKAFYPLSKGTFKRRISIDMGIELTKHFVERFILRWQTQTLQELERMILAEIIMPHLRHGVNTNLGLFDVTTQAIFITENSLMHLDILMEENVVRHITVLSNSDLSKRKQDMVEYILSTSGQTEIALACTELPRTTTEADNVLMSTKARQTEPMNYIDQEFYVGKEKNMMFKMLKNYDPTFNLTT
;
A
#
# COMPACT_ATOMS: atom_id res chain seq x y z
N MET A 1 -19.25 -19.31 6.92
CA MET A 1 -18.30 -20.32 7.47
C MET A 1 -17.36 -19.59 8.42
N LYS A 2 -17.06 -20.13 9.61
CA LYS A 2 -16.07 -19.51 10.50
C LYS A 2 -14.67 -19.89 10.02
N ILE A 3 -13.81 -18.90 9.80
CA ILE A 3 -12.42 -19.10 9.37
C ILE A 3 -11.59 -19.50 10.59
N THR A 4 -10.91 -20.65 10.48
CA THR A 4 -9.89 -21.14 11.41
C THR A 4 -8.49 -20.81 10.88
N GLU A 5 -7.45 -21.05 11.69
CA GLU A 5 -6.07 -20.80 11.25
C GLU A 5 -5.69 -21.62 10.00
N ASP A 6 -6.12 -22.87 9.93
CA ASP A 6 -5.81 -23.73 8.78
C ASP A 6 -6.58 -23.31 7.53
N ILE A 7 -7.85 -22.91 7.68
CA ILE A 7 -8.62 -22.33 6.58
C ILE A 7 -7.95 -21.04 6.07
N ALA A 8 -7.46 -20.18 6.97
CA ALA A 8 -6.79 -18.94 6.57
C ALA A 8 -5.50 -19.21 5.75
N LYS A 9 -4.71 -20.21 6.13
CA LYS A 9 -3.52 -20.65 5.37
C LYS A 9 -3.89 -21.21 4.00
N GLU A 10 -4.94 -22.04 3.94
CA GLU A 10 -5.43 -22.63 2.68
C GLU A 10 -5.97 -21.56 1.72
N LEU A 11 -6.76 -20.62 2.24
CA LEU A 11 -7.25 -19.47 1.48
C LEU A 11 -6.08 -18.63 0.96
N TRP A 12 -5.11 -18.30 1.82
CA TRP A 12 -3.94 -17.53 1.37
C TRP A 12 -3.13 -18.27 0.30
N ALA A 13 -2.88 -19.57 0.46
CA ALA A 13 -2.17 -20.35 -0.55
C ALA A 13 -2.89 -20.34 -1.92
N THR A 14 -4.22 -20.43 -1.91
CA THR A 14 -5.05 -20.36 -3.12
C THR A 14 -4.99 -18.98 -3.75
N TRP A 15 -5.28 -17.94 -2.96
CA TRP A 15 -5.34 -16.56 -3.43
C TRP A 15 -3.99 -16.00 -3.85
N HIS A 16 -2.89 -16.40 -3.20
CA HIS A 16 -1.54 -16.06 -3.63
C HIS A 16 -1.29 -16.49 -5.08
N ASN A 17 -1.69 -17.71 -5.45
CA ASN A 17 -1.53 -18.22 -6.81
C ASN A 17 -2.47 -17.52 -7.81
N GLU A 18 -3.70 -17.22 -7.38
CA GLU A 18 -4.67 -16.46 -8.19
C GLU A 18 -4.15 -15.05 -8.50
N ILE A 19 -3.64 -14.34 -7.49
CA ILE A 19 -3.07 -13.01 -7.65
C ILE A 19 -1.90 -13.02 -8.65
N ALA A 20 -0.97 -13.97 -8.49
CA ALA A 20 0.18 -14.12 -9.38
C ALA A 20 -0.23 -14.43 -10.83
N ALA A 21 -1.27 -15.24 -11.04
CA ALA A 21 -1.79 -15.57 -12.36
C ALA A 21 -2.50 -14.39 -13.05
N ASN A 22 -3.25 -13.59 -12.27
CA ASN A 22 -4.02 -12.45 -12.78
C ASN A 22 -3.14 -11.39 -13.47
N LEU A 23 -1.93 -11.15 -12.97
CA LEU A 23 -0.98 -10.23 -13.59
C LEU A 23 -0.65 -10.63 -15.03
N THR A 24 -0.40 -11.91 -15.26
CA THR A 24 -0.09 -12.44 -16.60
C THR A 24 -1.24 -12.19 -17.56
N TYR A 25 -2.48 -12.40 -17.08
CA TYR A 25 -3.68 -12.19 -17.88
C TYR A 25 -3.90 -10.72 -18.27
N ILE A 26 -3.66 -9.78 -17.35
CA ILE A 26 -3.80 -8.34 -17.63
C ILE A 26 -2.74 -7.86 -18.62
N ASN A 27 -1.48 -8.27 -18.44
CA ASN A 27 -0.40 -7.92 -19.36
C ASN A 27 -0.69 -8.44 -20.77
N LYS A 28 -1.19 -9.68 -20.88
CA LYS A 28 -1.67 -10.23 -22.15
C LYS A 28 -2.80 -9.37 -22.74
N THR A 29 -3.80 -9.03 -21.93
CA THR A 29 -4.95 -8.23 -22.35
C THR A 29 -4.55 -6.83 -22.81
N LEU A 30 -3.58 -6.19 -22.15
CA LEU A 30 -3.00 -4.91 -22.55
C LEU A 30 -2.34 -5.00 -23.94
N ILE A 31 -1.52 -6.03 -24.18
CA ILE A 31 -0.80 -6.22 -25.44
C ILE A 31 -1.75 -6.55 -26.60
N THR A 32 -2.77 -7.38 -26.35
CA THR A 32 -3.73 -7.83 -27.35
C THR A 32 -4.88 -6.85 -27.56
N SER A 33 -5.02 -5.83 -26.72
CA SER A 33 -6.08 -4.82 -26.86
C SER A 33 -5.94 -4.03 -28.16
N LYS A 34 -7.07 -3.88 -28.86
CA LYS A 34 -7.14 -3.20 -30.16
C LYS A 34 -6.84 -1.70 -30.07
N SER A 35 -7.16 -1.08 -28.93
CA SER A 35 -6.96 0.35 -28.71
C SER A 35 -6.88 0.67 -27.20
N PRO A 36 -6.34 1.86 -26.84
CA PRO A 36 -6.34 2.34 -25.46
C PRO A 36 -7.73 2.42 -24.83
N ALA A 37 -8.74 2.83 -25.61
CA ALA A 37 -10.13 2.89 -25.14
C ALA A 37 -10.68 1.49 -24.84
N HIS A 38 -10.35 0.49 -25.67
CA HIS A 38 -10.78 -0.89 -25.44
C HIS A 38 -10.18 -1.47 -24.16
N PHE A 39 -8.88 -1.26 -23.95
CA PHE A 39 -8.21 -1.68 -22.72
C PHE A 39 -8.76 -0.95 -21.49
N SER A 40 -8.91 0.37 -21.56
CA SER A 40 -9.41 1.17 -20.43
C SER A 40 -10.82 0.76 -20.02
N ASN A 41 -11.72 0.53 -20.99
CA ASN A 41 -13.07 0.05 -20.71
C ASN A 41 -13.06 -1.36 -20.11
N TRP A 42 -12.19 -2.25 -20.62
CA TRP A 42 -12.03 -3.58 -20.06
C TRP A 42 -11.53 -3.53 -18.62
N LEU A 43 -10.49 -2.73 -18.33
CA LEU A 43 -9.91 -2.62 -16.99
C LEU A 43 -10.89 -1.98 -16.00
N LYS A 44 -11.65 -0.96 -16.40
CA LYS A 44 -12.70 -0.38 -15.53
C LYS A 44 -13.79 -1.38 -15.16
N LYS A 45 -14.15 -2.27 -16.10
CA LYS A 45 -15.20 -3.27 -15.87
C LYS A 45 -14.72 -4.49 -15.08
N ASN A 46 -13.47 -4.89 -15.28
CA ASN A 46 -12.97 -6.18 -14.79
C ASN A 46 -11.82 -6.05 -13.80
N GLY A 47 -11.25 -4.86 -13.62
CA GLY A 47 -9.99 -4.65 -12.88
C GLY A 47 -10.02 -5.26 -11.48
N SER A 48 -11.12 -5.06 -10.75
CA SER A 48 -11.28 -5.62 -9.40
C SER A 48 -11.29 -7.16 -9.35
N ASN A 49 -11.59 -7.82 -10.47
CA ASN A 49 -11.53 -9.29 -10.57
C ASN A 49 -10.10 -9.78 -10.86
N TYR A 50 -9.19 -8.86 -11.18
CA TYR A 50 -7.79 -9.11 -11.49
C TYR A 50 -6.88 -8.19 -10.66
N ASN A 51 -7.24 -7.97 -9.39
CA ASN A 51 -6.46 -7.29 -8.37
C ASN A 51 -6.12 -5.81 -8.65
N HIS A 52 -6.83 -5.18 -9.59
CA HIS A 52 -6.72 -3.75 -9.90
C HIS A 52 -7.79 -2.96 -9.17
N HIS A 53 -7.35 -1.99 -8.38
CA HIS A 53 -8.22 -1.14 -7.58
C HIS A 53 -7.95 0.33 -7.86
N TYR A 54 -8.93 1.18 -7.54
CA TYR A 54 -8.86 2.63 -7.72
C TYR A 54 -8.47 3.07 -9.14
N THR A 55 -9.10 2.46 -10.15
CA THR A 55 -8.80 2.77 -11.54
C THR A 55 -9.35 4.13 -11.95
N THR A 56 -8.47 5.07 -12.30
CA THR A 56 -8.86 6.41 -12.78
C THR A 56 -8.03 6.83 -13.99
N ILE A 57 -8.59 7.72 -14.80
CA ILE A 57 -7.85 8.34 -15.90
C ILE A 57 -7.33 9.68 -15.40
N THR A 58 -6.02 9.88 -15.48
CA THR A 58 -5.39 11.15 -15.17
C THR A 58 -5.43 12.10 -16.36
N ASP A 59 -5.16 13.37 -16.10
CA ASP A 59 -4.93 14.38 -17.14
C ASP A 59 -3.81 13.97 -18.11
N LYS A 60 -3.80 14.62 -19.29
CA LYS A 60 -2.83 14.39 -20.35
C LYS A 60 -1.39 14.71 -19.90
N THR A 61 -0.50 13.74 -20.07
CA THR A 61 0.91 13.78 -19.66
C THR A 61 1.82 13.70 -20.88
N LYS A 62 2.41 14.82 -21.33
CA LYS A 62 3.37 14.93 -22.47
C LYS A 62 3.22 13.81 -23.53
N HIS A 63 4.22 12.93 -23.66
CA HIS A 63 4.32 11.86 -24.66
C HIS A 63 3.44 10.64 -24.33
N TYR A 64 3.09 10.47 -23.06
CA TYR A 64 2.26 9.37 -22.57
C TYR A 64 0.76 9.58 -22.82
N GLY A 65 0.36 10.82 -23.18
CA GLY A 65 -1.04 11.19 -23.34
C GLY A 65 -1.78 11.05 -22.02
N ASN A 66 -3.07 10.73 -22.05
CA ASN A 66 -3.77 10.36 -20.82
C ASN A 66 -3.18 9.06 -20.27
N VAL A 67 -3.12 8.93 -18.95
CA VAL A 67 -2.62 7.72 -18.28
C VAL A 67 -3.76 7.12 -17.47
N LEU A 68 -3.97 5.82 -17.60
CA LEU A 68 -4.83 5.08 -16.70
C LEU A 68 -4.00 4.65 -15.49
N PHE A 69 -4.36 5.13 -14.32
CA PHE A 69 -3.76 4.76 -13.05
C PHE A 69 -4.59 3.67 -12.38
N SER A 70 -3.93 2.75 -11.69
CA SER A 70 -4.54 1.80 -10.76
C SER A 70 -3.56 1.44 -9.65
N VAL A 71 -4.07 1.06 -8.48
CA VAL A 71 -3.32 0.29 -7.49
C VAL A 71 -3.46 -1.19 -7.85
N LEU A 72 -2.35 -1.90 -8.01
CA LEU A 72 -2.33 -3.33 -8.31
C LEU A 72 -1.71 -4.11 -7.16
N VAL A 73 -2.39 -5.18 -6.75
CA VAL A 73 -1.89 -6.14 -5.76
C VAL A 73 -1.07 -7.24 -6.45
N HIS A 74 0.08 -7.56 -5.86
CA HIS A 74 0.98 -8.62 -6.27
C HIS A 74 1.16 -9.64 -5.16
N ALA A 75 1.45 -10.88 -5.54
CA ALA A 75 1.82 -11.92 -4.61
C ALA A 75 2.99 -12.73 -5.18
N GLU A 76 4.08 -12.82 -4.41
CA GLU A 76 5.26 -13.61 -4.76
C GLU A 76 5.93 -14.11 -3.47
N LYS A 77 6.47 -15.33 -3.49
CA LYS A 77 7.19 -15.94 -2.35
C LYS A 77 6.41 -15.91 -1.04
N GLY A 78 5.08 -16.03 -1.10
CA GLY A 78 4.18 -16.01 0.04
C GLY A 78 3.92 -14.61 0.63
N ARG A 79 4.43 -13.55 0.01
CA ARG A 79 4.26 -12.15 0.43
C ARG A 79 3.27 -11.44 -0.50
N MET A 80 2.64 -10.40 0.01
CA MET A 80 1.77 -9.51 -0.76
C MET A 80 2.39 -8.12 -0.86
N TYR A 81 2.36 -7.53 -2.05
CA TYR A 81 2.93 -6.21 -2.33
C TYR A 81 1.95 -5.37 -3.14
N PHE A 82 2.17 -4.06 -3.16
CA PHE A 82 1.33 -3.12 -3.87
C PHE A 82 2.16 -2.30 -4.82
N GLU A 83 1.67 -2.14 -6.04
CA GLU A 83 2.26 -1.22 -7.01
C GLU A 83 1.25 -0.17 -7.44
N LYS A 84 1.78 0.99 -7.79
CA LYS A 84 1.11 1.97 -8.63
C LYS A 84 1.36 1.56 -10.09
N ALA A 85 0.30 1.10 -10.75
CA ALA A 85 0.32 0.70 -12.15
C ALA A 85 -0.18 1.84 -13.04
N PHE A 86 0.68 2.27 -13.96
CA PHE A 86 0.39 3.33 -14.92
C PHE A 86 0.36 2.77 -16.33
N TYR A 87 -0.74 2.98 -17.05
CA TYR A 87 -0.92 2.54 -18.42
C TYR A 87 -1.05 3.75 -19.34
N PRO A 88 0.01 4.10 -20.10
CA PRO A 88 -0.06 5.16 -21.09
C PRO A 88 -1.10 4.84 -22.17
N LEU A 89 -1.95 5.82 -22.49
CA LEU A 89 -3.01 5.67 -23.48
C LEU A 89 -2.70 6.34 -24.82
N SER A 90 -1.53 6.99 -24.97
CA SER A 90 -1.11 7.51 -26.29
C SER A 90 -0.75 6.37 -27.25
N LYS A 91 -1.02 6.55 -28.55
CA LYS A 91 -0.77 5.50 -29.56
C LYS A 91 0.70 5.06 -29.64
N GLY A 92 1.65 5.95 -29.34
CA GLY A 92 3.08 5.67 -29.41
C GLY A 92 3.63 4.88 -28.22
N THR A 93 2.97 4.96 -27.05
CA THR A 93 3.43 4.31 -25.80
C THR A 93 2.45 3.27 -25.26
N PHE A 94 1.27 3.15 -25.84
CA PHE A 94 0.27 2.14 -25.48
C PHE A 94 0.85 0.72 -25.61
N LYS A 95 0.27 -0.22 -24.84
CA LYS A 95 0.74 -1.60 -24.64
C LYS A 95 1.92 -1.77 -23.68
N ARG A 96 2.36 -0.68 -23.04
CA ARG A 96 3.32 -0.72 -21.95
C ARG A 96 2.63 -0.39 -20.63
N ARG A 97 3.19 -0.91 -19.54
CA ARG A 97 2.83 -0.55 -18.18
C ARG A 97 4.08 -0.04 -17.49
N ILE A 98 3.92 1.01 -16.70
CA ILE A 98 4.96 1.56 -15.85
C ILE A 98 4.56 1.22 -14.42
N SER A 99 5.47 0.52 -13.76
CA SER A 99 5.26 -0.08 -12.43
C SER A 99 6.11 0.67 -11.42
N ILE A 100 5.46 1.13 -10.35
CA ILE A 100 6.12 1.82 -9.24
C ILE A 100 5.72 1.10 -7.96
N ASP A 101 6.71 0.53 -7.28
CA ASP A 101 6.51 -0.09 -5.96
C ASP A 101 6.00 0.96 -4.96
N MET A 102 5.04 0.56 -4.11
CA MET A 102 4.54 1.40 -3.04
C MET A 102 5.42 1.35 -1.79
N GLY A 103 6.39 0.44 -1.70
CA GLY A 103 7.23 0.23 -0.52
C GLY A 103 6.44 -0.36 0.65
N ILE A 104 5.38 -1.14 0.37
CA ILE A 104 4.56 -1.83 1.38
C ILE A 104 4.62 -3.32 1.08
N GLU A 105 5.12 -4.09 2.04
CA GLU A 105 5.15 -5.54 1.99
C GLU A 105 4.30 -6.11 3.13
N LEU A 106 3.43 -7.07 2.84
CA LEU A 106 2.75 -7.88 3.86
C LEU A 106 3.33 -9.28 3.85
N THR A 107 3.81 -9.72 5.00
CA THR A 107 4.33 -11.09 5.13
C THR A 107 3.21 -12.12 5.02
N LYS A 108 3.57 -13.36 4.68
CA LYS A 108 2.66 -14.52 4.72
C LYS A 108 1.87 -14.57 6.02
N HIS A 109 2.59 -14.47 7.15
CA HIS A 109 1.98 -14.54 8.47
C HIS A 109 0.99 -13.41 8.71
N PHE A 110 1.34 -12.17 8.30
CA PHE A 110 0.43 -11.04 8.39
C PHE A 110 -0.88 -11.31 7.65
N VAL A 111 -0.81 -11.71 6.37
CA VAL A 111 -2.00 -11.91 5.54
C VAL A 111 -2.90 -13.01 6.10
N GLU A 112 -2.33 -14.15 6.53
CA GLU A 112 -3.07 -15.24 7.17
C GLU A 112 -3.77 -14.77 8.46
N ARG A 113 -3.07 -13.98 9.28
CA ARG A 113 -3.63 -13.43 10.53
C ARG A 113 -4.71 -12.39 10.27
N PHE A 114 -4.60 -11.64 9.19
CA PHE A 114 -5.61 -10.69 8.73
C PHE A 114 -6.88 -11.43 8.26
N ILE A 115 -6.73 -12.44 7.40
CA ILE A 115 -7.83 -13.29 6.94
C ILE A 115 -8.59 -13.89 8.12
N LEU A 116 -7.86 -14.44 9.09
CA LEU A 116 -8.43 -15.03 10.29
C LEU A 116 -9.21 -14.02 11.13
N ARG A 117 -8.65 -12.83 11.39
CA ARG A 117 -9.25 -11.86 12.33
C ARG A 117 -10.45 -11.15 11.75
N TRP A 118 -10.38 -10.77 10.49
CA TRP A 118 -11.46 -10.10 9.79
C TRP A 118 -12.43 -11.07 9.11
N GLN A 119 -12.18 -12.38 9.23
CA GLN A 119 -13.04 -13.44 8.70
C GLN A 119 -13.33 -13.26 7.20
N THR A 120 -12.32 -12.81 6.43
CA THR A 120 -12.46 -12.50 5.00
C THR A 120 -12.67 -13.77 4.20
N GLN A 121 -13.79 -13.90 3.48
CA GLN A 121 -14.17 -15.15 2.82
C GLN A 121 -13.81 -15.19 1.33
N THR A 122 -13.49 -14.03 0.75
CA THR A 122 -13.15 -13.90 -0.67
C THR A 122 -11.89 -13.06 -0.86
N LEU A 123 -11.18 -13.29 -1.95
CA LEU A 123 -10.00 -12.50 -2.32
C LEU A 123 -10.35 -11.01 -2.46
N GLN A 124 -11.47 -10.70 -3.13
CA GLN A 124 -11.89 -9.31 -3.34
C GLN A 124 -12.20 -8.59 -2.01
N GLU A 125 -12.75 -9.32 -1.03
CA GLU A 125 -12.95 -8.78 0.31
C GLU A 125 -11.62 -8.51 1.01
N LEU A 126 -10.69 -9.46 0.98
CA LEU A 126 -9.35 -9.30 1.54
C LEU A 126 -8.63 -8.08 0.95
N GLU A 127 -8.60 -7.96 -0.38
CA GLU A 127 -7.95 -6.84 -1.08
C GLU A 127 -8.57 -5.50 -0.69
N ARG A 128 -9.90 -5.40 -0.69
CA ARG A 128 -10.61 -4.18 -0.29
C ARG A 128 -10.29 -3.78 1.15
N MET A 129 -10.22 -4.74 2.06
CA MET A 129 -9.93 -4.48 3.46
C MET A 129 -8.49 -4.06 3.68
N ILE A 130 -7.52 -4.73 3.05
CA ILE A 130 -6.12 -4.33 3.09
C ILE A 130 -5.94 -2.93 2.50
N LEU A 131 -6.62 -2.63 1.39
CA LEU A 131 -6.58 -1.30 0.81
C LEU A 131 -7.10 -0.23 1.77
N ALA A 132 -8.20 -0.51 2.48
CA ALA A 132 -8.81 0.43 3.40
C ALA A 132 -8.01 0.61 4.70
N GLU A 133 -7.52 -0.49 5.30
CA GLU A 133 -6.87 -0.49 6.62
C GLU A 133 -5.36 -0.25 6.56
N ILE A 134 -4.73 -0.47 5.40
CA ILE A 134 -3.28 -0.35 5.24
C ILE A 134 -2.98 0.68 4.17
N ILE A 135 -3.36 0.41 2.92
CA ILE A 135 -2.85 1.20 1.80
C ILE A 135 -3.35 2.65 1.84
N MET A 136 -4.63 2.87 2.11
CA MET A 136 -5.19 4.22 2.20
C MET A 136 -4.60 5.02 3.34
N PRO A 137 -4.45 4.47 4.57
CA PRO A 137 -3.72 5.15 5.63
C PRO A 137 -2.29 5.51 5.28
N HIS A 138 -1.57 4.57 4.66
CA HIS A 138 -0.21 4.81 4.19
C HIS A 138 -0.14 5.92 3.12
N LEU A 139 -1.16 6.03 2.27
CA LEU A 139 -1.28 7.06 1.24
C LEU A 139 -1.72 8.43 1.79
N ARG A 140 -2.63 8.48 2.78
CA ARG A 140 -3.18 9.73 3.34
C ARG A 140 -2.18 10.49 4.21
N HIS A 141 -1.40 9.75 4.98
CA HIS A 141 -0.56 10.33 6.03
C HIS A 141 0.93 10.31 5.69
N GLY A 142 1.30 9.89 4.48
CA GLY A 142 2.69 9.69 4.11
C GLY A 142 3.39 8.74 5.10
N VAL A 143 2.68 7.72 5.61
CA VAL A 143 3.24 6.87 6.68
C VAL A 143 4.43 6.07 6.16
N ASN A 144 4.47 5.71 4.87
CA ASN A 144 5.69 5.18 4.27
C ASN A 144 6.84 6.18 4.22
N THR A 145 6.55 7.47 4.02
CA THR A 145 7.58 8.50 3.96
C THR A 145 8.04 8.97 5.33
N ASN A 146 7.23 8.82 6.38
CA ASN A 146 7.60 9.19 7.74
C ASN A 146 8.21 8.02 8.55
N LEU A 147 7.83 6.77 8.24
CA LEU A 147 8.45 5.59 8.85
C LEU A 147 9.89 5.38 8.36
N GLY A 148 10.14 5.61 7.07
CA GLY A 148 11.48 5.63 6.48
C GLY A 148 12.34 6.82 6.93
N LEU A 149 11.86 7.65 7.86
CA LEU A 149 12.59 8.76 8.47
C LEU A 149 12.84 8.54 9.97
N PHE A 150 12.40 7.41 10.54
CA PHE A 150 12.83 7.05 11.87
C PHE A 150 14.32 6.69 11.85
N ASP A 151 15.16 7.72 12.02
CA ASP A 151 16.63 7.76 11.91
C ASP A 151 17.39 6.56 12.53
N VAL A 152 16.76 5.77 13.42
CA VAL A 152 17.40 4.65 14.13
C VAL A 152 16.49 3.43 14.33
N THR A 153 15.21 3.47 13.93
CA THR A 153 14.25 2.40 14.32
C THR A 153 13.93 1.50 13.13
N THR A 154 14.39 0.26 13.19
CA THR A 154 14.06 -0.80 12.23
C THR A 154 12.70 -1.43 12.51
N GLN A 155 12.03 -1.04 13.60
CA GLN A 155 10.74 -1.58 14.03
C GLN A 155 9.83 -0.47 14.52
N ALA A 156 8.54 -0.64 14.26
CA ALA A 156 7.49 0.28 14.66
C ALA A 156 6.18 -0.47 14.89
N ILE A 157 5.23 0.21 15.54
CA ILE A 157 3.83 -0.21 15.51
C ILE A 157 3.02 0.80 14.71
N PHE A 158 2.02 0.30 14.00
CA PHE A 158 1.02 1.10 13.31
C PHE A 158 -0.34 0.83 13.92
N ILE A 159 -0.99 1.90 14.36
CA ILE A 159 -2.24 1.87 15.08
C ILE A 159 -3.29 2.50 14.18
N THR A 160 -4.42 1.81 14.01
CA THR A 160 -5.67 2.38 13.49
C THR A 160 -6.75 2.21 14.55
N GLU A 161 -7.92 2.83 14.36
CA GLU A 161 -9.09 2.58 15.23
C GLU A 161 -9.45 1.08 15.33
N ASN A 162 -9.15 0.31 14.28
CA ASN A 162 -9.55 -1.09 14.14
C ASN A 162 -8.42 -2.08 14.41
N SER A 163 -7.16 -1.64 14.46
CA SER A 163 -6.04 -2.57 14.44
C SER A 163 -4.76 -2.04 15.08
N LEU A 164 -3.93 -2.99 15.50
CA LEU A 164 -2.54 -2.78 15.88
C LEU A 164 -1.68 -3.69 15.02
N MET A 165 -0.78 -3.09 14.24
CA MET A 165 0.13 -3.78 13.33
C MET A 165 1.57 -3.60 13.78
N HIS A 166 2.39 -4.64 13.65
CA HIS A 166 3.83 -4.55 13.90
C HIS A 166 4.56 -4.50 12.56
N LEU A 167 5.50 -3.57 12.48
CA LEU A 167 6.21 -3.23 11.25
C LEU A 167 7.71 -3.42 11.45
N ASP A 168 8.37 -3.94 10.41
CA ASP A 168 9.80 -3.74 10.19
C ASP A 168 9.99 -2.64 9.14
N ILE A 169 10.95 -1.76 9.36
CA ILE A 169 11.32 -0.66 8.46
C ILE A 169 12.68 -1.00 7.87
N LEU A 170 12.69 -1.27 6.56
CA LEU A 170 13.87 -1.69 5.82
C LEU A 170 14.37 -0.50 5.01
N MET A 171 15.18 0.33 5.66
CA MET A 171 15.66 1.60 5.11
C MET A 171 16.41 1.41 3.79
N GLU A 172 17.27 0.39 3.70
CA GLU A 172 18.06 0.09 2.50
C GLU A 172 17.18 -0.32 1.30
N GLU A 173 16.05 -0.99 1.57
CA GLU A 173 15.11 -1.45 0.55
C GLU A 173 14.01 -0.40 0.28
N ASN A 174 13.91 0.65 1.10
CA ASN A 174 12.80 1.61 1.13
C ASN A 174 11.43 0.91 1.26
N VAL A 175 11.35 -0.09 2.14
CA VAL A 175 10.16 -0.93 2.35
C VAL A 175 9.71 -0.87 3.81
N VAL A 176 8.40 -0.69 4.01
CA VAL A 176 7.71 -0.97 5.27
C VAL A 176 7.08 -2.35 5.18
N ARG A 177 7.59 -3.28 5.99
CA ARG A 177 7.13 -4.67 6.05
C ARG A 177 6.19 -4.86 7.23
N HIS A 178 4.95 -5.23 6.95
CA HIS A 178 3.96 -5.61 7.95
C HIS A 178 4.14 -7.07 8.35
N ILE A 179 4.48 -7.29 9.63
CA ILE A 179 4.87 -8.60 10.18
C ILE A 179 3.68 -9.34 10.77
N THR A 180 2.86 -8.66 11.56
CA THR A 180 1.66 -9.23 12.16
C THR A 180 0.63 -8.16 12.49
N VAL A 181 -0.59 -8.60 12.76
CA VAL A 181 -1.74 -7.74 13.06
C VAL A 181 -2.59 -8.33 14.17
N LEU A 182 -3.09 -7.44 15.03
CA LEU A 182 -4.18 -7.69 15.97
C LEU A 182 -5.36 -6.80 15.59
N SER A 183 -6.57 -7.35 15.61
CA SER A 183 -7.77 -6.52 15.57
C SER A 183 -7.98 -5.89 16.94
N ASN A 184 -8.66 -4.75 17.00
CA ASN A 184 -8.95 -4.08 18.27
C ASN A 184 -9.74 -5.00 19.23
N SER A 185 -10.60 -5.88 18.70
CA SER A 185 -11.34 -6.88 19.48
C SER A 185 -10.45 -7.94 20.14
N ASP A 186 -9.25 -8.19 19.60
CA ASP A 186 -8.29 -9.14 20.18
C ASP A 186 -7.45 -8.51 21.30
N LEU A 187 -7.52 -7.18 21.47
CA LEU A 187 -6.78 -6.47 22.50
C LEU A 187 -7.51 -6.56 23.84
N SER A 188 -6.74 -6.64 24.93
CA SER A 188 -7.32 -6.48 26.27
C SER A 188 -7.85 -5.06 26.45
N LYS A 189 -8.85 -4.87 27.32
CA LYS A 189 -9.47 -3.56 27.56
C LYS A 189 -8.43 -2.45 27.82
N ARG A 190 -7.42 -2.72 28.66
CA ARG A 190 -6.30 -1.79 28.90
C ARG A 190 -5.56 -1.37 27.61
N LYS A 191 -5.32 -2.30 26.69
CA LYS A 191 -4.66 -2.01 25.41
C LYS A 191 -5.58 -1.25 24.46
N GLN A 192 -6.88 -1.55 24.46
CA GLN A 192 -7.88 -0.77 23.70
C GLN A 192 -7.93 0.68 24.21
N ASP A 193 -7.98 0.87 25.52
CA ASP A 193 -7.99 2.21 26.15
C ASP A 193 -6.70 2.99 25.81
N MET A 194 -5.56 2.29 25.71
CA MET A 194 -4.29 2.90 25.28
C MET A 194 -4.29 3.30 23.81
N VAL A 195 -4.85 2.47 22.92
CA VAL A 195 -5.04 2.82 21.50
C VAL A 195 -5.89 4.08 21.38
N GLU A 196 -7.03 4.13 22.07
CA GLU A 196 -7.92 5.29 22.09
C GLU A 196 -7.22 6.54 22.64
N TYR A 197 -6.46 6.41 23.74
CA TYR A 197 -5.67 7.51 24.30
C TYR A 197 -4.65 8.06 23.31
N ILE A 198 -3.91 7.19 22.61
CA ILE A 198 -2.89 7.59 21.63
C ILE A 198 -3.53 8.30 20.44
N LEU A 199 -4.61 7.74 19.87
CA LEU A 199 -5.29 8.32 18.71
C LEU A 199 -5.94 9.67 19.06
N SER A 200 -6.62 9.77 20.22
CA SER A 200 -7.22 11.02 20.68
C SER A 200 -6.18 12.10 21.01
N THR A 201 -5.09 11.75 21.68
CA THR A 201 -4.01 12.69 22.03
C THR A 201 -3.26 13.20 20.80
N SER A 202 -3.06 12.33 19.80
CA SER A 202 -2.44 12.73 18.52
C SER A 202 -3.40 13.46 17.58
N GLY A 203 -4.72 13.36 17.80
CA GLY A 203 -5.74 13.90 16.92
C GLY A 203 -5.80 13.20 15.55
N GLN A 204 -5.41 11.92 15.49
CA GLN A 204 -5.34 11.13 14.26
C GLN A 204 -6.21 9.87 14.36
N THR A 205 -6.73 9.40 13.22
CA THR A 205 -7.46 8.11 13.11
C THR A 205 -6.51 6.92 12.94
N GLU A 206 -5.28 7.22 12.56
CA GLU A 206 -4.19 6.26 12.40
C GLU A 206 -2.84 6.92 12.70
N ILE A 207 -1.91 6.19 13.32
CA ILE A 207 -0.57 6.69 13.62
C ILE A 207 0.45 5.56 13.64
N ALA A 208 1.66 5.86 13.14
CA ALA A 208 2.81 4.99 13.29
C ALA A 208 3.71 5.49 14.41
N LEU A 209 4.09 4.62 15.34
CA LEU A 209 4.92 4.94 16.50
C LEU A 209 6.26 4.24 16.42
N ALA A 210 7.34 4.96 16.73
CA ALA A 210 8.70 4.43 16.78
C ALA A 210 8.96 3.58 18.05
N CYS A 211 8.11 2.58 18.28
CA CYS A 211 8.21 1.63 19.39
C CYS A 211 7.80 0.24 18.94
N THR A 212 8.21 -0.79 19.67
CA THR A 212 7.96 -2.20 19.34
C THR A 212 6.69 -2.75 19.97
N GLU A 213 6.16 -2.09 21.00
CA GLU A 213 4.95 -2.49 21.71
C GLU A 213 4.09 -1.28 22.08
N LEU A 214 2.81 -1.53 22.34
CA LEU A 214 1.91 -0.54 22.92
C LEU A 214 2.41 -0.08 24.30
N PRO A 215 2.50 1.23 24.55
CA PRO A 215 2.82 1.78 25.86
C PRO A 215 1.95 1.21 26.98
N ARG A 216 2.51 1.11 28.18
CA ARG A 216 1.83 0.56 29.36
C ARG A 216 1.12 1.62 30.18
N THR A 217 1.60 2.86 30.14
CA THR A 217 1.05 4.02 30.85
C THR A 217 0.86 5.21 29.91
N THR A 218 0.03 6.17 30.30
CA THR A 218 -0.19 7.40 29.52
C THR A 218 1.08 8.23 29.41
N THR A 219 1.89 8.30 30.48
CA THR A 219 3.21 8.96 30.45
C THR A 219 4.16 8.32 29.45
N GLU A 220 4.17 6.98 29.37
CA GLU A 220 4.97 6.28 28.36
C GLU A 220 4.46 6.59 26.94
N ALA A 221 3.14 6.63 26.75
CA ALA A 221 2.54 7.00 25.47
C ALA A 221 2.89 8.43 25.05
N ASP A 222 2.82 9.40 25.95
CA ASP A 222 3.22 10.79 25.69
C ASP A 222 4.69 10.87 25.27
N ASN A 223 5.56 10.16 25.97
CA ASN A 223 6.99 10.10 25.64
C ASN A 223 7.23 9.47 24.26
N VAL A 224 6.52 8.40 23.93
CA VAL A 224 6.62 7.75 22.61
C VAL A 224 6.09 8.66 21.51
N LEU A 225 4.99 9.38 21.73
CA LEU A 225 4.45 10.35 20.77
C LEU A 225 5.45 11.49 20.53
N MET A 226 6.02 12.05 21.60
CA MET A 226 7.06 13.07 21.49
C MET A 226 8.30 12.55 20.76
N SER A 227 8.79 11.36 21.11
CA SER A 227 9.97 10.75 20.46
C SER A 227 9.71 10.44 18.99
N THR A 228 8.52 9.91 18.67
CA THR A 228 8.09 9.64 17.29
C THR A 228 8.10 10.93 16.47
N LYS A 229 7.53 12.02 17.01
CA LYS A 229 7.52 13.33 16.35
C LYS A 229 8.93 13.91 16.19
N ALA A 230 9.81 13.73 17.16
CA ALA A 230 11.19 14.21 17.08
C ALA A 230 12.04 13.40 16.06
N ARG A 231 11.73 12.12 15.86
CA ARG A 231 12.37 11.26 14.87
C ARG A 231 11.82 11.47 13.47
N GLN A 232 10.61 11.98 13.33
CA GLN A 232 10.12 12.45 12.05
C GLN A 232 10.95 13.68 11.66
N THR A 233 11.96 13.50 10.82
CA THR A 233 12.62 14.65 10.20
C THR A 233 11.57 15.43 9.40
N GLU A 234 11.75 16.75 9.24
CA GLU A 234 11.02 17.48 8.20
C GLU A 234 11.05 16.64 6.92
N PRO A 235 9.93 16.49 6.19
CA PRO A 235 9.85 15.64 5.02
C PRO A 235 11.03 15.96 4.14
N MET A 236 12.01 15.06 4.15
CA MET A 236 13.23 15.27 3.42
C MET A 236 12.78 15.45 1.97
N ASN A 237 13.35 16.41 1.24
CA ASN A 237 13.12 16.61 -0.19
C ASN A 237 13.62 15.41 -1.03
N TYR A 238 13.39 14.18 -0.58
CA TYR A 238 13.39 12.94 -1.32
C TYR A 238 12.20 12.97 -2.29
N ILE A 239 12.33 13.83 -3.30
CA ILE A 239 11.57 13.85 -4.54
C ILE A 239 10.04 13.84 -4.30
N ASP A 240 9.46 15.04 -4.19
CA ASP A 240 8.03 15.34 -4.44
C ASP A 240 7.01 14.40 -3.79
N GLN A 241 6.63 14.70 -2.56
CA GLN A 241 5.53 14.06 -1.83
C GLN A 241 4.21 14.85 -1.98
N GLU A 242 3.70 14.98 -3.20
CA GLU A 242 2.33 15.48 -3.44
C GLU A 242 1.44 14.32 -3.92
N PHE A 243 0.91 13.54 -2.98
CA PHE A 243 -0.22 12.65 -3.22
C PHE A 243 -1.42 13.14 -2.39
N TYR A 244 -2.48 13.58 -3.09
CA TYR A 244 -3.79 14.07 -2.60
C TYR A 244 -3.73 15.42 -1.85
N VAL A 245 -4.07 16.58 -2.43
CA VAL A 245 -5.26 16.97 -3.21
C VAL A 245 -4.85 18.06 -4.22
N GLY A 246 -5.06 17.83 -5.53
CA GLY A 246 -5.02 18.90 -6.54
C GLY A 246 -3.70 19.16 -7.29
N LYS A 247 -2.60 18.45 -7.00
CA LYS A 247 -1.29 18.65 -7.67
C LYS A 247 -0.63 17.38 -8.24
N GLU A 248 -1.43 16.41 -8.68
CA GLU A 248 -0.99 15.13 -9.28
C GLU A 248 -0.09 15.24 -10.53
N LYS A 249 0.08 16.45 -11.09
CA LYS A 249 0.82 16.69 -12.35
C LYS A 249 2.33 16.48 -12.20
N ASN A 250 2.99 17.04 -11.19
CA ASN A 250 4.46 17.11 -11.15
C ASN A 250 5.17 15.78 -10.85
N MET A 251 4.59 14.97 -9.96
CA MET A 251 5.22 13.73 -9.50
C MET A 251 5.17 12.63 -10.56
N MET A 252 4.06 12.50 -11.29
CA MET A 252 3.97 11.62 -12.47
C MET A 252 5.02 12.00 -13.52
N PHE A 253 5.23 13.30 -13.78
CA PHE A 253 6.27 13.76 -14.69
C PHE A 253 7.70 13.44 -14.21
N LYS A 254 7.99 13.57 -12.91
CA LYS A 254 9.33 13.24 -12.38
C LYS A 254 9.62 11.74 -12.43
N MET A 255 8.66 10.90 -12.04
CA MET A 255 8.85 9.45 -12.06
C MET A 255 9.00 8.91 -13.49
N LEU A 256 8.21 9.43 -14.44
CA LEU A 256 8.30 9.03 -15.85
C LEU A 256 9.54 9.54 -16.58
N LYS A 257 10.13 10.67 -16.13
CA LYS A 257 11.38 11.21 -16.68
C LYS A 257 12.60 10.38 -16.30
N ASN A 258 12.56 9.72 -15.14
CA ASN A 258 13.67 8.92 -14.61
C ASN A 258 13.60 7.43 -14.98
N TYR A 259 12.47 6.94 -15.50
CA TYR A 259 12.23 5.50 -15.72
C TYR A 259 12.49 5.05 -17.17
N ASP A 260 12.74 5.95 -18.13
CA ASP A 260 13.06 5.55 -19.51
C ASP A 260 14.54 5.82 -19.88
N PRO A 261 15.44 4.83 -19.72
CA PRO A 261 16.84 4.96 -20.12
C PRO A 261 17.04 4.99 -21.65
N THR A 262 16.00 4.73 -22.45
CA THR A 262 16.08 4.81 -23.93
C THR A 262 15.87 6.23 -24.46
N PHE A 263 15.55 7.20 -23.59
CA PHE A 263 15.27 8.58 -23.99
C PHE A 263 16.52 9.48 -24.10
N ASN A 264 17.72 8.95 -23.89
CA ASN A 264 18.97 9.59 -24.34
C ASN A 264 19.28 9.21 -25.80
N LEU A 265 18.39 9.57 -26.72
CA LEU A 265 18.73 9.67 -28.13
C LEU A 265 18.20 11.00 -28.65
N THR A 266 19.11 11.98 -28.67
CA THR A 266 19.24 13.04 -29.67
C THR A 266 18.11 13.12 -30.70
N THR A 267 17.26 14.14 -30.61
CA THR A 267 17.19 15.30 -31.53
C THR A 267 16.20 16.32 -30.98
#